data_AF-A0A2T2S0K8-F1
#
_entry.id   AF-A0A2T2S0K8-F1
#
_cell.length_a   1.000
_cell.length_b   1.000
_cell.length_c   1.000
_cell.angle_alpha   90.00
_cell.angle_beta   90.00
_cell.angle_gamma   90.00
#
_symmetry.space_group_name_H-M   'P 1'
#
loop_
_entity.id
_entity.type
_entity.pdbx_description
1 polymer ?
#
loop_
_entity_poly.entity_id
_entity_poly.type
_entity_poly.pdbx_seq_one_letter_code
_entity_poly.pdbx_strand_id
1 'polypeptide(L)'
;PGAIAVMAEAGIDISQQRSQALSEFQPEAYDAAVSLCGCGVNLPQAWLLRPIFQDWAVADPAGQPLEAYRQARDDIRERVAALLAQLPAGQG
;
A
#
# COMPACT_ATOMS: atom_id res chain seq x y z
N PRO A 1 -3.52 -4.93 15.66
CA PRO A 1 -4.88 -5.45 15.95
C PRO A 1 -6.02 -4.62 15.33
N GLY A 2 -5.97 -3.27 15.40
CA GLY A 2 -7.00 -2.40 14.80
C GLY A 2 -7.20 -2.61 13.29
N ALA A 3 -6.10 -2.68 12.53
CA ALA A 3 -6.15 -2.95 11.09
C ALA A 3 -6.79 -4.31 10.76
N ILE A 4 -6.48 -5.37 11.52
CA ILE A 4 -7.05 -6.71 11.31
C ILE A 4 -8.57 -6.67 11.48
N ALA A 5 -9.07 -6.00 12.52
CA ALA A 5 -10.51 -5.89 12.76
C ALA A 5 -11.23 -5.16 11.61
N VAL A 6 -10.71 -4.03 11.16
CA VAL A 6 -11.33 -3.22 10.09
C VAL A 6 -11.23 -3.88 8.71
N MET A 7 -10.14 -4.60 8.45
CA MET A 7 -9.98 -5.36 7.21
C MET A 7 -10.87 -6.60 7.20
N ALA A 8 -11.03 -7.27 8.34
CA ALA A 8 -11.98 -8.38 8.49
C ALA A 8 -13.43 -7.93 8.23
N GLU A 9 -13.82 -6.71 8.64
CA GLU A 9 -15.12 -6.13 8.28
C GLU A 9 -15.31 -5.99 6.75
N ALA A 10 -14.22 -5.77 6.00
CA ALA A 10 -14.24 -5.73 4.54
C ALA A 10 -14.08 -7.11 3.88
N GLY A 11 -14.04 -8.19 4.67
CA GLY A 11 -13.83 -9.56 4.17
C GLY A 11 -12.37 -9.88 3.81
N ILE A 12 -11.41 -9.06 4.24
CA ILE A 12 -9.99 -9.25 3.96
C ILE A 12 -9.27 -9.64 5.25
N ASP A 13 -8.86 -10.90 5.36
CA ASP A 13 -8.07 -11.34 6.51
C ASP A 13 -6.59 -11.01 6.30
N ILE A 14 -6.07 -10.08 7.09
CA ILE A 14 -4.64 -9.73 7.12
C ILE A 14 -3.94 -10.28 8.36
N SER A 15 -4.56 -11.22 9.09
CA SER A 15 -4.01 -11.75 10.34
C SER A 15 -2.69 -12.50 10.17
N GLN A 16 -2.49 -13.10 8.99
CA GLN A 16 -1.27 -13.81 8.59
C GLN A 16 -0.23 -12.88 7.94
N GLN A 17 -0.56 -11.62 7.68
CA GLN A 17 0.39 -10.66 7.10
C GLN A 17 1.35 -10.16 8.18
N ARG A 18 2.65 -10.20 7.87
CA ARG A 18 3.71 -9.66 8.73
C ARG A 18 4.44 -8.51 8.06
N SER A 19 4.97 -7.59 8.84
CA SER A 19 5.93 -6.60 8.34
C SER A 19 7.16 -7.31 7.80
N GLN A 20 7.54 -6.98 6.56
CA GLN A 20 8.73 -7.47 5.89
C GLN A 20 9.63 -6.29 5.58
N ALA A 21 10.93 -6.45 5.72
CA ALA A 21 11.86 -5.36 5.45
C ALA A 21 11.98 -5.15 3.94
N LEU A 22 12.06 -3.89 3.52
CA LEU A 22 12.23 -3.55 2.10
C LEU A 22 13.51 -4.19 1.50
N SER A 23 14.54 -4.38 2.32
CA SER A 23 15.80 -5.04 1.94
C SER A 23 15.65 -6.51 1.57
N GLU A 24 14.55 -7.17 1.96
CA GLU A 24 14.26 -8.56 1.57
C GLU A 24 13.76 -8.66 0.12
N PHE A 25 13.35 -7.54 -0.47
CA PHE A 25 12.78 -7.49 -1.80
C PHE A 25 13.75 -6.87 -2.79
N GLN A 26 13.73 -7.42 -4.01
CA GLN A 26 14.50 -6.88 -5.13
C GLN A 26 13.59 -5.95 -5.93
N PRO A 27 13.89 -4.65 -6.04
CA PRO A 27 13.05 -3.70 -6.78
C PRO A 27 12.91 -4.10 -8.26
N GLU A 28 13.90 -4.78 -8.83
CA GLU A 28 13.89 -5.30 -10.20
C GLU A 28 12.79 -6.31 -10.50
N ALA A 29 12.26 -6.98 -9.48
CA ALA A 29 11.16 -7.93 -9.64
C ALA A 29 9.77 -7.27 -9.70
N TYR A 30 9.68 -5.93 -9.54
CA TYR A 30 8.42 -5.21 -9.45
C TYR A 30 8.36 -4.07 -10.47
N ASP A 31 7.31 -4.03 -11.28
CA ASP A 31 7.04 -2.95 -12.25
C ASP A 31 6.40 -1.71 -11.61
N ALA A 32 5.72 -1.91 -10.48
CA ALA A 32 5.01 -0.86 -9.75
C ALA A 32 5.41 -0.83 -8.27
N ALA A 33 5.71 0.37 -7.77
CA ALA A 33 6.00 0.64 -6.37
C ALA A 33 5.07 1.74 -5.84
N VAL A 34 4.41 1.46 -4.72
CA VAL A 34 3.48 2.40 -4.08
C VAL A 34 3.96 2.68 -2.65
N SER A 35 4.20 3.95 -2.35
CA SER A 35 4.48 4.45 -1.01
C SER A 35 3.17 4.87 -0.35
N LEU A 36 2.85 4.35 0.83
CA LEU A 36 1.64 4.72 1.60
C LEU A 36 1.91 5.77 2.69
N CYS A 37 3.17 6.18 2.85
CA CYS A 37 3.60 7.00 3.99
C CYS A 37 3.42 8.50 3.75
N GLY A 38 3.20 8.93 2.49
CA GLY A 38 3.17 10.36 2.12
C GLY A 38 4.47 11.11 2.41
N CYS A 39 5.52 10.40 2.82
CA CYS A 39 6.78 10.98 3.30
C CYS A 39 7.82 11.09 2.18
N GLY A 40 7.50 10.64 0.95
CA GLY A 40 8.18 10.96 -0.30
C GLY A 40 9.66 10.58 -0.47
N VAL A 41 10.47 10.40 0.58
CA VAL A 41 11.95 10.51 0.43
C VAL A 41 12.80 9.67 1.39
N ASN A 42 12.32 8.56 1.96
CA ASN A 42 13.19 7.60 2.68
C ASN A 42 13.30 6.23 2.01
N LEU A 43 12.81 6.10 0.78
CA LEU A 43 12.94 4.85 0.02
C LEU A 43 14.24 4.85 -0.81
N PRO A 44 14.90 3.69 -0.97
CA PRO A 44 16.07 3.56 -1.81
C PRO A 44 15.75 3.97 -3.26
N GLN A 45 16.70 4.63 -3.94
CA GLN A 45 16.53 5.13 -5.31
C GLN A 45 16.04 4.06 -6.29
N ALA A 46 16.43 2.79 -6.10
CA ALA A 46 15.99 1.70 -6.96
C ALA A 46 14.46 1.52 -6.99
N TRP A 47 13.76 1.81 -5.89
CA TRP A 47 12.28 1.77 -5.82
C TRP A 47 11.63 3.02 -6.45
N LEU A 48 12.31 4.16 -6.41
CA LEU A 48 11.85 5.40 -7.05
C LEU A 48 11.99 5.33 -8.58
N LEU A 49 12.95 4.54 -9.07
CA LEU A 49 13.20 4.33 -10.50
C LEU A 49 12.27 3.29 -11.14
N ARG A 50 11.24 2.80 -10.43
CA ARG A 50 10.29 1.85 -11.00
C ARG A 50 9.45 2.50 -12.10
N PRO A 51 9.02 1.73 -13.12
CA PRO A 51 8.17 2.24 -14.20
C PRO A 51 6.94 2.98 -13.68
N ILE A 52 6.33 2.45 -12.62
CA ILE A 52 5.16 3.05 -11.99
C ILE A 52 5.51 3.29 -10.52
N PHE A 53 5.76 4.54 -10.16
CA PHE A 53 5.92 4.94 -8.76
C PHE A 53 4.78 5.88 -8.35
N GLN A 54 4.07 5.55 -7.28
CA GLN A 54 3.06 6.43 -6.69
C GLN A 54 3.34 6.65 -5.21
N ASP A 55 3.17 7.90 -4.76
CA ASP A 55 3.15 8.25 -3.35
C ASP A 55 1.72 8.62 -2.96
N TRP A 56 1.15 7.80 -2.09
CA TRP A 56 -0.15 8.01 -1.48
C TRP A 56 0.08 8.50 -0.06
N ALA A 57 -0.32 9.74 0.19
CA ALA A 57 -0.33 10.31 1.53
C ALA A 57 -1.53 9.78 2.33
N VAL A 58 -1.52 8.47 2.61
CA VAL A 58 -2.53 7.85 3.46
C VAL A 58 -2.18 8.18 4.91
N ALA A 59 -3.15 8.73 5.64
CA ALA A 59 -2.97 9.04 7.04
C ALA A 59 -2.71 7.75 7.83
N ASP A 60 -1.62 7.71 8.60
CA ASP A 60 -1.31 6.56 9.44
C ASP A 60 -2.36 6.42 10.55
N PRO A 61 -3.13 5.32 10.58
CA PRO A 61 -4.17 5.13 11.57
C PRO A 61 -3.63 4.55 12.88
N ALA A 62 -2.31 4.35 13.04
CA ALA A 62 -1.79 3.72 14.24
C ALA A 62 -2.06 4.58 15.48
N GLY A 63 -2.71 3.98 16.49
CA GLY A 63 -3.12 4.67 17.71
C GLY A 63 -4.36 5.55 17.55
N GLN A 64 -4.97 5.61 16.36
CA GLN A 64 -6.22 6.32 16.10
C GLN A 64 -7.45 5.41 16.32
N PRO A 65 -8.66 5.97 16.45
CA PRO A 65 -9.90 5.18 16.49
C PRO A 65 -10.10 4.33 15.24
N LEU A 66 -10.91 3.26 15.35
CA LEU A 66 -11.23 2.35 14.24
C LEU A 66 -11.82 3.06 13.01
N GLU A 67 -12.45 4.22 13.20
CA GLU A 67 -12.97 5.04 12.11
C GLU A 67 -11.86 5.54 11.17
N ALA A 68 -10.71 5.94 11.71
CA ALA A 68 -9.54 6.34 10.92
C ALA A 68 -9.00 5.15 10.09
N TYR A 69 -8.97 3.96 10.68
CA TYR A 69 -8.60 2.73 9.96
C TYR A 69 -9.57 2.44 8.80
N ARG A 70 -10.88 2.68 8.97
CA ARG A 70 -11.87 2.49 7.90
C ARG A 70 -11.66 3.50 6.78
N GLN A 71 -11.41 4.77 7.13
CA GLN A 71 -11.17 5.81 6.15
C GLN A 71 -9.88 5.58 5.35
N ALA A 72 -8.80 5.15 6.01
CA ALA A 72 -7.57 4.75 5.34
C ALA A 72 -7.79 3.54 4.41
N ARG A 73 -8.55 2.53 4.85
CA ARG A 73 -8.91 1.37 4.02
C ARG A 73 -9.66 1.78 2.75
N ASP A 74 -10.69 2.62 2.88
CA ASP A 74 -11.49 3.06 1.75
C ASP A 74 -10.67 3.94 0.78
N ASP A 75 -9.84 4.85 1.30
CA ASP A 75 -8.93 5.67 0.46
C ASP A 75 -7.90 4.79 -0.29
N ILE A 76 -7.29 3.81 0.39
CA ILE A 76 -6.41 2.83 -0.26
C ILE A 76 -7.17 2.05 -1.33
N ARG A 77 -8.39 1.61 -1.04
CA ARG A 77 -9.22 0.83 -1.99
C ARG A 77 -9.47 1.60 -3.28
N GLU A 78 -9.88 2.85 -3.19
CA GLU A 78 -10.13 3.70 -4.37
C GLU A 78 -8.86 3.92 -5.19
N ARG A 79 -7.74 4.20 -4.53
CA ARG A 79 -6.44 4.40 -5.19
C ARG A 79 -5.92 3.12 -5.84
N VAL A 80 -6.05 1.97 -5.18
CA VAL A 80 -5.71 0.66 -5.75
C VAL A 80 -6.56 0.38 -6.97
N ALA A 81 -7.88 0.63 -6.92
CA ALA A 81 -8.75 0.45 -8.07
C ALA A 81 -8.34 1.36 -9.25
N ALA A 82 -8.00 2.62 -8.97
CA ALA A 82 -7.50 3.56 -9.97
C ALA A 82 -6.12 3.16 -10.54
N LEU A 83 -5.24 2.62 -9.70
CA LEU A 83 -3.94 2.09 -10.13
C LEU A 83 -4.12 0.86 -11.01
N LEU A 84 -4.99 -0.08 -10.64
CA LEU A 84 -5.30 -1.26 -11.44
C LEU A 84 -5.92 -0.90 -12.80
N ALA A 85 -6.68 0.19 -12.87
CA ALA A 85 -7.20 0.71 -14.14
C ALA A 85 -6.12 1.37 -15.02
N GLN A 86 -5.06 1.92 -14.40
CA GLN A 86 -3.94 2.55 -15.10
C GLN A 86 -2.84 1.57 -15.48
N LEU A 87 -2.69 0.49 -14.71
CA LEU A 87 -1.82 -0.63 -15.07
C LEU A 87 -2.37 -1.22 -16.37
N PRO A 88 -1.60 -1.20 -17.47
CA PRO A 88 -2.04 -1.91 -18.67
C PRO A 88 -2.29 -3.36 -18.26
N ALA A 89 -3.52 -3.84 -18.47
CA ALA A 89 -3.86 -5.25 -18.27
C ALA A 89 -2.74 -6.06 -18.91
N GLY A 90 -2.02 -6.82 -18.09
CA GLY A 90 -0.70 -7.33 -18.45
C GLY A 90 -0.63 -7.84 -19.88
N GLN A 91 0.37 -7.37 -20.62
CA GLN A 91 0.91 -8.19 -21.68
C GLN A 91 1.41 -9.45 -20.98
N GLY A 92 0.65 -10.54 -21.15
CA GLY A 92 1.00 -11.87 -20.67
C GLY A 92 2.24 -12.43 -21.34
#